data_AF-A0A2T3IZS1-F1
#
_entry.id   AF-A0A2T3IZS1-F1
#
_cell.length_a   1.000
_cell.length_b   1.000
_cell.length_c   1.000
_cell.angle_alpha   90.00
_cell.angle_beta   90.00
_cell.angle_gamma   90.00
#
_symmetry.space_group_name_H-M   'P 1'
#
loop_
_entity.id
_entity.type
_entity.pdbx_description
1 polymer ?
#
loop_
_entity_poly.entity_id
_entity_poly.type
_entity_poly.pdbx_seq_one_letter_code
_entity_poly.pdbx_strand_id
1 'polypeptide(L)'
;MGNHKVALNSMLTLFVAMCIWGFSINVAADSQNTEATAASPSVTTSESGRHVVEFNRDRDYACTQCHKDEQDVLKGAHSTAINPHTNRDVTCVDCHSNVGSDHRNGASEVTKFAPAQSVAGSEKPAADVAWITQQNETCVNCHEPENLREVNWTHDVHALDLSCASCHNIHPTSDPMKGIERKPKIKLCVDCHSDQIKAKE
;
A
#
# COMPACT_ATOMS: atom_id res chain seq x y z
N MET A 1 40.93 41.59 -41.12
CA MET A 1 40.40 40.74 -40.03
C MET A 1 38.94 41.07 -39.70
N GLY A 2 38.04 41.14 -40.70
CA GLY A 2 36.64 41.61 -40.50
C GLY A 2 35.57 40.56 -40.81
N ASN A 3 35.78 39.68 -41.79
CA ASN A 3 34.68 38.88 -42.34
C ASN A 3 34.37 37.61 -41.53
N HIS A 4 35.33 37.06 -40.78
CA HIS A 4 35.11 35.86 -39.95
C HIS A 4 34.32 36.14 -38.67
N LYS A 5 34.45 37.34 -38.08
CA LYS A 5 33.71 37.74 -36.89
C LYS A 5 32.22 37.99 -37.18
N VAL A 6 31.92 38.55 -38.36
CA VAL A 6 30.54 38.78 -38.82
C VAL A 6 29.83 37.47 -39.15
N ALA A 7 30.53 36.51 -39.76
CA ALA A 7 29.99 35.18 -40.03
C ALA A 7 29.70 34.39 -38.74
N LEU A 8 30.58 34.45 -37.75
CA LEU A 8 30.41 33.75 -36.47
C LEU A 8 29.24 34.32 -35.64
N ASN A 9 29.08 35.66 -35.62
CA ASN A 9 27.95 36.29 -34.92
C ASN A 9 26.61 36.00 -35.61
N SER A 10 26.59 35.96 -36.95
CA SER A 10 25.37 35.66 -37.70
C SER A 10 24.93 34.20 -37.49
N MET A 11 25.89 33.28 -37.40
CA MET A 11 25.62 31.85 -37.17
C MET A 11 25.15 31.57 -35.72
N LEU A 12 25.71 32.28 -34.74
CA LEU A 12 25.28 32.17 -33.34
C LEU A 12 23.87 32.74 -33.11
N THR A 13 23.54 33.84 -33.79
CA THR A 13 22.21 34.47 -33.68
C THR A 13 21.11 33.58 -34.29
N LEU A 14 21.42 32.88 -35.39
CA LEU A 14 20.49 31.93 -36.02
C LEU A 14 20.20 30.71 -35.13
N PHE A 15 21.23 30.21 -34.44
CA PHE A 15 21.10 29.06 -33.52
C PHE A 15 20.24 29.40 -32.30
N VAL A 16 20.42 30.59 -31.72
CA VAL A 16 19.61 31.05 -30.57
C VAL A 16 18.15 31.28 -30.98
N ALA A 17 17.90 31.84 -32.16
CA ALA A 17 16.53 32.01 -32.68
C ALA A 17 15.81 30.67 -32.90
N MET A 18 16.52 29.64 -33.38
CA MET A 18 15.97 28.30 -33.58
C MET A 18 15.65 27.58 -32.26
N CYS A 19 16.43 27.82 -31.20
CA CYS A 19 16.13 27.29 -29.86
C CYS A 19 14.94 27.98 -29.19
N ILE A 20 14.71 29.27 -29.45
CA ILE A 20 13.59 30.02 -28.87
C ILE A 20 12.27 29.73 -29.60
N TRP A 21 12.32 29.43 -30.91
CA TRP A 21 11.12 29.14 -31.72
C TRP A 21 10.86 27.64 -31.94
N GLY A 22 11.80 26.76 -31.60
CA GLY A 22 11.73 25.31 -31.87
C GLY A 22 10.92 24.46 -30.89
N PHE A 23 10.38 25.03 -29.80
CA PHE A 23 9.63 24.29 -28.79
C PHE A 23 8.13 24.64 -28.85
N SER A 24 7.47 24.32 -29.96
CA SER A 24 6.00 24.43 -30.09
C SER A 24 5.41 23.34 -30.97
N ILE A 25 5.96 22.13 -30.94
CA ILE A 25 5.22 20.95 -31.38
C ILE A 25 4.45 20.46 -30.16
N ASN A 26 3.22 20.95 -30.05
CA ASN A 26 2.22 20.43 -29.11
C ASN A 26 2.05 18.93 -29.35
N VAL A 27 2.36 18.13 -28.34
CA VAL A 27 1.79 16.79 -28.19
C VAL A 27 0.31 17.01 -27.87
N ALA A 28 -0.54 16.91 -28.90
CA ALA A 28 -1.97 16.75 -28.70
C ALA A 28 -2.21 15.31 -28.21
N ALA A 29 -2.31 15.13 -26.89
CA ALA A 29 -2.89 13.94 -26.31
C ALA A 29 -4.42 14.06 -26.47
N ASP A 30 -4.96 13.42 -27.50
CA ASP A 30 -6.40 13.35 -27.72
C ASP A 30 -6.99 12.35 -26.71
N SER A 31 -7.48 12.84 -25.56
CA SER A 31 -8.17 12.01 -24.58
C SER A 31 -9.66 11.98 -24.92
N GLN A 32 -10.07 11.01 -25.74
CA GLN A 32 -11.49 10.69 -25.88
C GLN A 32 -11.99 10.01 -24.61
N ASN A 33 -12.87 10.71 -23.90
CA ASN A 33 -13.71 10.15 -22.84
C ASN A 33 -14.57 9.03 -23.44
N THR A 34 -14.27 7.78 -23.10
CA THR A 34 -15.21 6.66 -23.31
C THR A 34 -15.48 6.01 -21.97
N GLU A 35 -16.76 5.94 -21.63
CA GLU A 35 -17.32 5.46 -20.39
C GLU A 35 -16.84 4.05 -20.03
N ALA A 36 -16.60 3.84 -18.74
CA ALA A 36 -16.18 2.58 -18.17
C ALA A 36 -17.32 1.55 -18.26
N THR A 37 -17.22 0.60 -19.18
CA THR A 37 -17.92 -0.69 -19.08
C THR A 37 -16.96 -1.76 -18.61
N ALA A 38 -17.31 -2.37 -17.47
CA ALA A 38 -16.62 -3.49 -16.85
C ALA A 38 -16.42 -4.65 -17.84
N ALA A 39 -15.22 -5.24 -17.85
CA ALA A 39 -14.95 -6.48 -18.55
C ALA A 39 -14.08 -7.40 -17.69
N SER A 40 -14.63 -8.58 -17.36
CA SER A 40 -13.89 -9.73 -16.85
C SER A 40 -12.94 -10.27 -17.93
N PRO A 41 -11.76 -10.82 -17.59
CA PRO A 41 -10.84 -11.32 -18.60
C PRO A 41 -11.23 -12.74 -19.02
N SER A 42 -11.34 -12.97 -20.33
CA SER A 42 -11.24 -14.29 -20.92
C SER A 42 -10.11 -14.27 -21.94
N VAL A 43 -9.17 -15.20 -21.76
CA VAL A 43 -8.01 -15.40 -22.65
C VAL A 43 -8.50 -15.65 -24.07
N THR A 44 -8.12 -14.79 -25.01
CA THR A 44 -8.33 -15.05 -26.45
C THR A 44 -7.00 -15.44 -27.06
N THR A 45 -6.91 -16.69 -27.50
CA THR A 45 -5.77 -17.21 -28.27
C THR A 45 -5.77 -16.53 -29.63
N SER A 46 -4.78 -15.67 -29.90
CA SER A 46 -4.62 -15.03 -31.21
C SER A 46 -3.94 -15.99 -32.20
N GLU A 47 -4.57 -16.14 -33.36
CA GLU A 47 -4.34 -17.11 -34.45
C GLU A 47 -2.98 -16.98 -35.18
N SER A 48 -2.08 -16.09 -34.77
CA SER A 48 -0.87 -15.72 -35.53
C SER A 48 0.48 -16.01 -34.83
N GLY A 49 0.51 -16.79 -33.75
CA GLY A 49 1.76 -17.20 -33.08
C GLY A 49 2.60 -16.03 -32.50
N ARG A 50 2.11 -14.79 -32.59
CA ARG A 50 2.77 -13.59 -32.11
C ARG A 50 2.15 -13.22 -30.76
N HIS A 51 2.97 -13.20 -29.72
CA HIS A 51 2.51 -12.81 -28.39
C HIS A 51 2.04 -11.35 -28.44
N VAL A 52 0.75 -11.14 -28.18
CA VAL A 52 0.19 -9.80 -27.98
C VAL A 52 0.48 -9.43 -26.54
N VAL A 53 1.27 -8.37 -26.35
CA VAL A 53 1.59 -7.83 -25.02
C VAL A 53 0.64 -6.66 -24.77
N GLU A 54 -0.24 -6.80 -23.79
CA GLU A 54 -1.06 -5.71 -23.28
C GLU A 54 -0.45 -5.13 -22.00
N PHE A 55 -0.60 -3.82 -21.79
CA PHE A 55 -0.11 -3.19 -20.56
C PHE A 55 -1.01 -3.57 -19.40
N ASN A 56 -0.46 -4.30 -18.43
CA ASN A 56 -1.14 -4.50 -17.16
C ASN A 56 -1.02 -3.24 -16.29
N ARG A 57 -2.16 -2.65 -15.94
CA ARG A 57 -2.26 -1.45 -15.08
C ARG A 57 -2.58 -1.77 -13.62
N ASP A 58 -2.78 -3.04 -13.30
CA ASP A 58 -2.93 -3.49 -11.92
C ASP A 58 -1.59 -3.37 -11.20
N ARG A 59 -1.57 -2.50 -10.19
CA ARG A 59 -0.37 -2.20 -9.39
C ARG A 59 0.01 -3.36 -8.47
N ASP A 60 -0.92 -4.26 -8.18
CA ASP A 60 -0.71 -5.42 -7.32
C ASP A 60 -0.31 -6.67 -8.13
N TYR A 61 -0.42 -6.62 -9.46
CA TYR A 61 -0.11 -7.74 -10.33
C TYR A 61 1.30 -8.28 -10.09
N ALA A 62 2.30 -7.40 -9.95
CA ALA A 62 3.69 -7.80 -9.72
C ALA A 62 3.86 -8.57 -8.40
N CYS A 63 3.13 -8.18 -7.35
CA CYS A 63 3.16 -8.81 -6.03
C CYS A 63 2.52 -10.21 -6.11
N THR A 64 1.34 -10.30 -6.72
CA THR A 64 0.55 -11.54 -6.82
C THR A 64 1.12 -12.58 -7.80
N GLN A 65 2.15 -12.22 -8.59
CA GLN A 65 2.90 -13.21 -9.37
C GLN A 65 3.66 -14.19 -8.48
N CYS A 66 4.03 -13.79 -7.27
CA CYS A 66 4.73 -14.62 -6.29
C CYS A 66 3.90 -14.86 -5.02
N HIS A 67 3.22 -13.83 -4.50
CA HIS A 67 2.36 -13.90 -3.31
C HIS A 67 0.96 -14.39 -3.65
N LYS A 68 0.77 -15.71 -3.63
CA LYS A 68 -0.48 -16.37 -4.04
C LYS A 68 -1.19 -17.09 -2.90
N ASP A 69 -0.52 -17.22 -1.77
CA ASP A 69 -1.06 -17.91 -0.61
C ASP A 69 -2.28 -17.15 -0.10
N GLU A 70 -3.28 -17.87 0.42
CA GLU A 70 -4.52 -17.25 0.86
C GLU A 70 -4.29 -16.17 1.92
N GLN A 71 -3.28 -16.35 2.76
CA GLN A 71 -2.85 -15.40 3.76
C GLN A 71 -2.20 -14.13 3.20
N ASP A 72 -1.80 -14.09 1.93
CA ASP A 72 -1.13 -12.96 1.28
C ASP A 72 -2.06 -12.22 0.31
N VAL A 73 -3.22 -12.81 -0.03
CA VAL A 73 -4.20 -12.21 -0.94
C VAL A 73 -5.18 -11.34 -0.14
N LEU A 74 -5.31 -10.08 -0.53
CA LEU A 74 -6.26 -9.15 0.07
C LEU A 74 -7.69 -9.40 -0.43
N LYS A 75 -8.51 -10.05 0.40
CA LYS A 75 -9.94 -10.33 0.15
C LYS A 75 -10.87 -9.61 1.12
N GLY A 76 -10.31 -8.96 2.15
CA GLY A 76 -11.07 -8.26 3.19
C GLY A 76 -11.63 -6.91 2.74
N ALA A 77 -12.09 -6.11 3.70
CA ALA A 77 -12.73 -4.82 3.43
C ALA A 77 -11.86 -3.81 2.65
N HIS A 78 -10.52 -3.96 2.73
CA HIS A 78 -9.59 -3.08 2.02
C HIS A 78 -9.40 -3.46 0.55
N SER A 79 -9.85 -4.63 0.09
CA SER A 79 -9.74 -5.07 -1.31
C SER A 79 -10.54 -4.21 -2.31
N THR A 80 -11.56 -3.50 -1.82
CA THR A 80 -12.41 -2.61 -2.62
C THR A 80 -12.47 -1.21 -2.03
N ALA A 81 -11.55 -0.88 -1.12
CA ALA A 81 -11.51 0.42 -0.47
C ALA A 81 -10.78 1.44 -1.35
N ILE A 82 -11.19 2.70 -1.25
CA ILE A 82 -10.52 3.83 -1.88
C ILE A 82 -9.55 4.45 -0.87
N ASN A 83 -8.30 4.60 -1.27
CA ASN A 83 -7.30 5.30 -0.48
C ASN A 83 -7.66 6.81 -0.44
N PRO A 84 -7.91 7.41 0.73
CA PRO A 84 -8.39 8.78 0.85
C PRO A 84 -7.37 9.83 0.40
N HIS A 85 -6.07 9.51 0.40
CA HIS A 85 -4.99 10.44 0.02
C HIS A 85 -4.76 10.49 -1.48
N THR A 86 -5.07 9.41 -2.19
CA THR A 86 -4.77 9.27 -3.62
C THR A 86 -6.00 9.10 -4.49
N ASN A 87 -7.18 8.91 -3.89
CA ASN A 87 -8.47 8.74 -4.56
C ASN A 87 -8.46 7.63 -5.62
N ARG A 88 -7.78 6.53 -5.31
CA ARG A 88 -7.67 5.30 -6.11
C ARG A 88 -7.88 4.09 -5.20
N ASP A 89 -8.06 2.91 -5.79
CA ASP A 89 -8.12 1.66 -5.03
C ASP A 89 -6.87 1.48 -4.16
N VAL A 90 -7.08 0.98 -2.94
CA VAL A 90 -6.01 0.54 -2.05
C VAL A 90 -5.28 -0.64 -2.69
N THR A 91 -3.96 -0.65 -2.51
CA THR A 91 -3.03 -1.58 -3.14
C THR A 91 -2.00 -2.08 -2.14
N CYS A 92 -1.25 -3.14 -2.48
CA CYS A 92 -0.30 -3.78 -1.56
C CYS A 92 0.67 -2.76 -0.92
N VAL A 93 1.25 -1.87 -1.74
CA VAL A 93 2.27 -0.89 -1.31
C VAL A 93 1.72 0.25 -0.46
N ASP A 94 0.40 0.43 -0.37
CA ASP A 94 -0.19 1.42 0.54
C ASP A 94 -0.04 1.00 2.02
N CYS A 95 0.16 -0.30 2.27
CA CYS A 95 0.45 -0.83 3.60
C CYS A 95 1.85 -1.45 3.71
N HIS A 96 2.30 -2.18 2.69
CA HIS A 96 3.55 -2.94 2.70
C HIS A 96 4.77 -2.17 2.19
N SER A 97 4.68 -0.84 2.10
CA SER A 97 5.73 0.04 1.55
C SER A 97 6.26 -0.48 0.20
N ASN A 98 7.50 -0.17 -0.16
CA ASN A 98 8.07 -0.52 -1.46
C ASN A 98 8.93 -1.80 -1.40
N VAL A 99 9.24 -2.36 -2.57
CA VAL A 99 10.08 -3.56 -2.71
C VAL A 99 11.50 -3.19 -3.15
N GLY A 100 12.50 -3.63 -2.39
CA GLY A 100 13.92 -3.49 -2.71
C GLY A 100 14.49 -4.65 -3.54
N SER A 101 15.73 -4.53 -3.97
CA SER A 101 16.44 -5.60 -4.72
C SER A 101 16.57 -6.89 -3.91
N ASP A 102 16.71 -6.77 -2.59
CA ASP A 102 16.84 -7.89 -1.65
C ASP A 102 15.50 -8.35 -1.07
N HIS A 103 14.38 -8.04 -1.74
CA HIS A 103 13.04 -8.43 -1.27
C HIS A 103 12.93 -9.92 -0.95
N ARG A 104 13.54 -10.80 -1.76
CA ARG A 104 13.53 -12.25 -1.52
C ARG A 104 14.37 -12.68 -0.32
N ASN A 105 15.32 -11.86 0.11
CA ASN A 105 16.24 -12.12 1.20
C ASN A 105 15.74 -11.46 2.50
N GLY A 106 14.45 -11.63 2.80
CA GLY A 106 13.84 -11.16 4.04
C GLY A 106 13.13 -9.82 3.97
N ALA A 107 13.04 -9.17 2.80
CA ALA A 107 12.20 -8.00 2.55
C ALA A 107 12.28 -6.91 3.63
N SER A 108 13.50 -6.41 3.90
CA SER A 108 13.74 -5.39 4.95
C SER A 108 13.07 -4.04 4.66
N GLU A 109 12.78 -3.73 3.39
CA GLU A 109 12.12 -2.49 2.98
C GLU A 109 10.59 -2.56 3.02
N VAL A 110 10.04 -3.76 3.15
CA VAL A 110 8.59 -4.01 3.22
C VAL A 110 8.13 -3.92 4.66
N THR A 111 7.12 -3.09 4.91
CA THR A 111 6.44 -3.06 6.22
C THR A 111 5.80 -4.42 6.48
N LYS A 112 6.12 -5.00 7.64
CA LYS A 112 5.56 -6.28 8.10
C LYS A 112 4.61 -6.03 9.24
N PHE A 113 3.46 -6.70 9.19
CA PHE A 113 2.47 -6.67 10.25
C PHE A 113 2.45 -8.01 10.97
N ALA A 114 2.58 -7.98 12.29
CA ALA A 114 2.37 -9.17 13.11
C ALA A 114 1.81 -8.80 14.49
N PRO A 115 1.13 -9.75 15.15
CA PRO A 115 0.69 -9.57 16.53
C PRO A 115 1.87 -9.26 17.45
N ALA A 116 1.77 -8.19 18.24
CA ALA A 116 2.73 -7.84 19.27
C ALA A 116 2.12 -6.97 20.35
N GLN A 117 2.75 -7.08 21.52
CA GLN A 117 2.43 -6.32 22.72
C GLN A 117 3.72 -5.88 23.42
N SER A 118 3.67 -4.75 24.12
CA SER A 118 4.81 -4.20 24.87
C SER A 118 5.14 -5.01 26.12
N VAL A 119 4.20 -5.84 26.58
CA VAL A 119 4.32 -6.71 27.75
C VAL A 119 4.30 -8.17 27.30
N ALA A 120 5.14 -9.02 27.88
CA ALA A 120 5.17 -10.45 27.54
C ALA A 120 3.89 -11.17 28.01
N GLY A 121 3.42 -12.09 27.19
CA GLY A 121 2.41 -13.11 27.50
C GLY A 121 2.94 -14.49 27.09
N SER A 122 2.26 -15.57 27.46
CA SER A 122 2.66 -16.91 27.04
C SER A 122 2.37 -17.17 25.55
N GLU A 123 1.35 -16.50 25.00
CA GLU A 123 0.96 -16.64 23.58
C GLU A 123 1.63 -15.58 22.68
N LYS A 124 1.91 -14.39 23.22
CA LYS A 124 2.54 -13.29 22.47
C LYS A 124 3.74 -12.75 23.23
N PRO A 125 4.97 -12.87 22.69
CA PRO A 125 6.14 -12.32 23.33
C PRO A 125 6.08 -10.79 23.37
N ALA A 126 6.84 -10.19 24.29
CA ALA A 126 7.05 -8.75 24.28
C ALA A 126 7.80 -8.34 23.00
N ALA A 127 7.39 -7.23 22.42
CA ALA A 127 8.10 -6.58 21.32
C ALA A 127 8.52 -5.15 21.72
N ASP A 128 9.49 -4.61 20.98
CA ASP A 128 9.89 -3.21 21.13
C ASP A 128 8.70 -2.29 20.81
N VAL A 129 8.44 -1.31 21.69
CA VAL A 129 7.37 -0.32 21.49
C VAL A 129 7.55 0.43 20.17
N ALA A 130 8.78 0.73 19.76
CA ALA A 130 9.06 1.38 18.48
C ALA A 130 8.60 0.53 17.29
N TRP A 131 8.71 -0.81 17.39
CA TRP A 131 8.21 -1.71 16.35
C TRP A 131 6.68 -1.78 16.31
N ILE A 132 6.03 -1.70 17.48
CA ILE A 132 4.57 -1.66 17.59
C ILE A 132 4.05 -0.35 16.98
N THR A 133 4.61 0.79 17.38
CA THR A 133 4.14 2.10 16.90
C THR A 133 4.40 2.28 15.41
N GLN A 134 5.55 1.82 14.88
CA GLN A 134 5.85 1.88 13.45
C GLN A 134 4.83 1.11 12.59
N GLN A 135 4.35 -0.06 13.07
CA GLN A 135 3.27 -0.76 12.37
C GLN A 135 1.96 0.02 12.42
N ASN A 136 1.59 0.49 13.60
CA ASN A 136 0.33 1.20 13.83
C ASN A 136 0.27 2.53 13.06
N GLU A 137 1.40 3.21 12.89
CA GLU A 137 1.55 4.42 12.05
C GLU A 137 1.03 4.21 10.63
N THR A 138 1.26 3.04 10.05
CA THR A 138 0.76 2.74 8.70
C THR A 138 -0.77 2.75 8.64
N CYS A 139 -1.43 2.29 9.70
CA CYS A 139 -2.88 2.28 9.79
C CYS A 139 -3.43 3.71 9.98
N VAL A 140 -2.84 4.47 10.92
CA VAL A 140 -3.32 5.81 11.24
C VAL A 140 -2.94 6.88 10.22
N ASN A 141 -2.12 6.53 9.22
CA ASN A 141 -1.97 7.35 8.02
C ASN A 141 -3.32 7.56 7.32
N CYS A 142 -4.23 6.57 7.34
CA CYS A 142 -5.57 6.70 6.75
C CYS A 142 -6.69 6.71 7.79
N HIS A 143 -6.51 6.04 8.94
CA HIS A 143 -7.51 5.95 9.99
C HIS A 143 -7.27 6.97 11.10
N GLU A 144 -8.15 7.96 11.19
CA GLU A 144 -8.03 9.00 12.21
C GLU A 144 -8.32 8.44 13.63
N PRO A 145 -7.46 8.73 14.63
CA PRO A 145 -7.66 8.27 16.00
C PRO A 145 -9.01 8.66 16.61
N GLU A 146 -9.53 9.84 16.27
CA GLU A 146 -10.84 10.31 16.74
C GLU A 146 -11.97 9.35 16.32
N ASN A 147 -12.01 8.98 15.03
CA ASN A 147 -13.01 8.05 14.50
C ASN A 147 -12.84 6.64 15.10
N LEU A 148 -11.60 6.19 15.29
CA LEU A 148 -11.32 4.88 15.92
C LEU A 148 -11.85 4.83 17.35
N ARG A 149 -11.65 5.91 18.12
CA ARG A 149 -12.15 6.04 19.49
C ARG A 149 -13.68 6.05 19.55
N GLU A 150 -14.34 6.72 18.62
CA GLU A 150 -15.81 6.76 18.55
C GLU A 150 -16.40 5.37 18.30
N VAL A 151 -15.76 4.57 17.44
CA VAL A 151 -16.16 3.18 17.20
C VAL A 151 -15.92 2.32 18.44
N ASN A 152 -14.76 2.45 19.08
CA ASN A 152 -14.45 1.78 20.34
C ASN A 152 -13.30 2.46 21.09
N TRP A 153 -13.54 2.83 22.36
CA TRP A 153 -12.56 3.49 23.22
C TRP A 153 -11.28 2.68 23.43
N THR A 154 -11.33 1.36 23.23
CA THR A 154 -10.17 0.49 23.44
C THR A 154 -9.02 0.79 22.48
N HIS A 155 -9.25 1.45 21.35
CA HIS A 155 -8.16 1.80 20.43
C HIS A 155 -7.14 2.74 21.09
N ASP A 156 -7.60 3.77 21.82
CA ASP A 156 -6.72 4.75 22.48
C ASP A 156 -5.76 4.09 23.47
N VAL A 157 -6.27 3.20 24.32
CA VAL A 157 -5.46 2.59 25.39
C VAL A 157 -4.49 1.53 24.88
N HIS A 158 -4.65 1.07 23.65
CA HIS A 158 -3.80 0.04 23.05
C HIS A 158 -2.84 0.61 22.00
N ALA A 159 -3.05 1.83 21.51
CA ALA A 159 -2.36 2.37 20.33
C ALA A 159 -0.82 2.35 20.42
N LEU A 160 -0.26 2.44 21.62
CA LEU A 160 1.19 2.46 21.85
C LEU A 160 1.75 1.12 22.36
N ASP A 161 0.89 0.22 22.82
CA ASP A 161 1.29 -0.99 23.55
C ASP A 161 0.89 -2.29 22.87
N LEU A 162 0.07 -2.23 21.82
CA LEU A 162 -0.43 -3.38 21.08
C LEU A 162 -0.51 -3.06 19.59
N SER A 163 -0.03 -3.97 18.74
CA SER A 163 -0.16 -3.81 17.30
C SER A 163 -1.62 -4.01 16.86
N CYS A 164 -2.11 -3.24 15.89
CA CYS A 164 -3.47 -3.39 15.35
C CYS A 164 -3.75 -4.83 14.88
N ALA A 165 -2.72 -5.47 14.30
CA ALA A 165 -2.73 -6.85 13.82
C ALA A 165 -2.89 -7.92 14.92
N SER A 166 -2.83 -7.52 16.20
CA SER A 166 -3.10 -8.43 17.33
C SER A 166 -4.59 -8.76 17.47
N CYS A 167 -5.46 -7.88 16.98
CA CYS A 167 -6.92 -8.07 16.99
C CYS A 167 -7.50 -8.19 15.59
N HIS A 168 -7.02 -7.37 14.66
CA HIS A 168 -7.53 -7.32 13.29
C HIS A 168 -6.78 -8.26 12.35
N ASN A 169 -7.49 -8.83 11.39
CA ASN A 169 -6.89 -9.56 10.27
C ASN A 169 -7.49 -9.07 8.95
N ILE A 170 -6.65 -8.47 8.10
CA ILE A 170 -7.11 -7.66 6.96
C ILE A 170 -7.12 -8.42 5.64
N HIS A 171 -6.24 -9.41 5.47
CA HIS A 171 -6.17 -10.19 4.24
C HIS A 171 -7.40 -11.07 4.02
N PRO A 172 -7.90 -11.86 5.00
CA PRO A 172 -9.08 -12.69 4.80
C PRO A 172 -10.35 -11.88 4.55
N THR A 173 -11.35 -12.53 3.96
CA THR A 173 -12.67 -11.92 3.67
C THR A 173 -13.37 -11.36 4.91
N SER A 174 -13.12 -11.94 6.09
CA SER A 174 -13.71 -11.49 7.35
C SER A 174 -12.64 -11.19 8.39
N ASP A 175 -12.68 -9.95 8.90
CA ASP A 175 -11.93 -9.53 10.07
C ASP A 175 -12.60 -10.06 11.35
N PRO A 176 -11.88 -10.73 12.27
CA PRO A 176 -12.43 -11.23 13.54
C PRO A 176 -13.13 -10.15 14.38
N MET A 177 -12.73 -8.88 14.26
CA MET A 177 -13.33 -7.80 15.03
C MET A 177 -14.62 -7.26 14.41
N LYS A 178 -14.85 -7.52 13.12
CA LYS A 178 -16.04 -7.06 12.41
C LYS A 178 -17.26 -7.85 12.87
N GLY A 179 -18.21 -7.16 13.50
CA GLY A 179 -19.46 -7.79 13.98
C GLY A 179 -19.25 -8.72 15.19
N ILE A 180 -18.12 -8.63 15.90
CA ILE A 180 -17.89 -9.46 17.08
C ILE A 180 -18.92 -9.18 18.18
N GLU A 181 -19.58 -10.25 18.62
CA GLU A 181 -20.59 -10.22 19.67
C GLU A 181 -20.03 -9.79 21.02
N ARG A 182 -20.90 -9.27 21.90
CA ARG A 182 -20.48 -8.72 23.21
C ARG A 182 -19.69 -9.71 24.06
N LYS A 183 -20.15 -10.96 24.17
CA LYS A 183 -19.52 -11.98 25.01
C LYS A 183 -18.10 -12.37 24.52
N PRO A 184 -17.89 -12.78 23.25
CA PRO A 184 -16.54 -13.07 22.76
C PRO A 184 -15.62 -11.84 22.78
N LYS A 185 -16.15 -10.63 22.56
CA LYS A 185 -15.37 -9.39 22.71
C LYS A 185 -14.81 -9.22 24.11
N ILE A 186 -15.63 -9.41 25.16
CA ILE A 186 -15.16 -9.35 26.55
C ILE A 186 -14.16 -10.47 26.84
N LYS A 187 -14.39 -11.67 26.30
CA LYS A 187 -13.48 -12.82 26.48
C LYS A 187 -12.08 -12.50 25.98
N LEU A 188 -11.94 -11.84 24.83
CA LEU A 188 -10.64 -11.41 24.29
C LEU A 188 -9.85 -10.56 25.29
N CYS A 189 -10.51 -9.59 25.92
CA CYS A 189 -9.89 -8.73 26.93
C CYS A 189 -9.38 -9.55 28.11
N VAL A 190 -10.24 -10.43 28.65
CA VAL A 190 -9.91 -11.28 29.81
C VAL A 190 -8.77 -12.23 29.48
N ASP A 191 -8.83 -12.91 28.35
CA ASP A 191 -7.82 -13.90 27.95
C ASP A 191 -6.44 -13.26 27.82
N CYS A 192 -6.34 -12.14 27.07
CA CYS A 192 -5.06 -11.47 26.81
C CYS A 192 -4.45 -10.90 28.09
N HIS A 193 -5.21 -10.16 28.89
CA HIS A 193 -4.68 -9.57 30.13
C HIS A 193 -4.39 -10.63 31.20
N SER A 194 -5.16 -11.73 31.26
CA SER A 194 -4.84 -12.86 32.15
C SER A 194 -3.55 -13.55 31.73
N ASP A 195 -3.30 -13.68 30.43
CA ASP A 195 -2.06 -14.24 29.90
C ASP A 195 -0.83 -13.38 30.26
N GLN A 196 -0.94 -12.06 30.10
CA GLN A 196 0.11 -11.11 30.50
C GLN A 196 0.41 -11.15 32.00
N ILE A 197 -0.60 -11.38 32.85
CA ILE A 197 -0.41 -11.52 34.30
C ILE A 197 0.35 -12.82 34.60
N LYS A 198 -0.12 -13.95 34.05
CA LYS A 198 0.51 -15.26 34.27
C LYS A 198 1.96 -15.30 33.80
N ALA A 199 2.29 -14.64 32.70
CA ALA A 199 3.66 -14.62 32.17
C ALA A 199 4.63 -13.77 33.00
N LYS A 200 4.12 -12.95 33.95
CA LYS A 200 4.95 -12.19 34.90
C LYS A 200 5.25 -12.94 36.20
N GLU A 201 4.51 -14.01 36.49
CA GLU A 201 4.66 -14.88 37.66
C GLU A 201 5.70 -15.98 37.41
#